data_AF-A0A4U0R383-F1
#
_entry.id   AF-A0A4U0R383-F1
#
_cell.length_a   1.000
_cell.length_b   1.000
_cell.length_c   1.000
_cell.angle_alpha   90.00
_cell.angle_beta   90.00
_cell.angle_gamma   90.00
#
_symmetry.space_group_name_H-M   'P 1'
#
loop_
_entity.id
_entity.type
_entity.pdbx_description
1 polymer ?
#
loop_
_entity_poly.entity_id
_entity_poly.type
_entity_poly.pdbx_seq_one_letter_code
_entity_poly.pdbx_strand_id
1 'polypeptide(L)'
;MRQLCREDQHRRSDSALVKALGRAHRWKRMLESGEFATIGDLARSECIAHSYMTRVLRLTLLAPDIVEVILNGRHGPELTLPRMLEPFPADWAAQRSQWRAAPR
;
A
#
# COMPACT_ATOMS: atom_id res chain seq x y z
N MET A 1 24.63 -19.18 0.83
CA MET A 1 24.10 -18.47 2.03
C MET A 1 23.54 -17.06 1.76
N ARG A 2 23.56 -16.51 0.52
CA ARG A 2 22.95 -15.21 0.19
C ARG A 2 21.50 -15.27 -0.35
N GLN A 3 21.07 -16.44 -0.84
CA GLN A 3 19.74 -16.64 -1.45
C GLN A 3 18.61 -16.72 -0.40
N LEU A 4 18.81 -17.54 0.64
CA LEU A 4 17.83 -17.77 1.72
C LEU A 4 17.43 -16.48 2.46
N CYS A 5 18.36 -15.55 2.71
CA CYS A 5 18.03 -14.27 3.34
C CYS A 5 17.14 -13.38 2.45
N ARG A 6 17.24 -13.48 1.12
CA ARG A 6 16.46 -12.65 0.18
C ARG A 6 15.01 -13.11 0.11
N GLU A 7 14.78 -14.42 0.18
CA GLU A 7 13.44 -15.03 0.16
C GLU A 7 12.64 -14.69 1.43
N ASP A 8 13.28 -14.72 2.61
CA ASP A 8 12.64 -14.30 3.87
C ASP A 8 12.33 -12.79 3.91
N GLN A 9 13.20 -11.96 3.32
CA GLN A 9 12.96 -10.51 3.21
C GLN A 9 11.81 -10.17 2.27
N HIS A 10 11.67 -10.90 1.17
CA HIS A 10 10.55 -10.77 0.25
C HIS A 10 9.24 -11.12 0.96
N ARG A 11 9.14 -12.32 1.54
CA ARG A 11 7.93 -12.78 2.25
C ARG A 11 7.50 -11.83 3.39
N ARG A 12 8.45 -11.27 4.14
CA ARG A 12 8.16 -10.26 5.19
C ARG A 12 7.67 -8.94 4.60
N SER A 13 8.24 -8.50 3.49
CA SER A 13 7.84 -7.27 2.78
C SER A 13 6.43 -7.41 2.20
N ASP A 14 6.11 -8.58 1.64
CA ASP A 14 4.77 -8.90 1.13
C ASP A 14 3.74 -8.81 2.26
N SER A 15 4.05 -9.38 3.44
CA SER A 15 3.18 -9.27 4.63
C SER A 15 2.98 -7.82 5.07
N ALA A 16 4.02 -6.98 5.02
CA ALA A 16 3.93 -5.58 5.39
C ALA A 16 3.07 -4.77 4.40
N LEU A 17 3.24 -5.01 3.10
CA LEU A 17 2.50 -4.31 2.05
C LEU A 17 1.01 -4.70 2.06
N VAL A 18 0.69 -5.99 2.19
CA VAL A 18 -0.69 -6.47 2.34
C VAL A 18 -1.35 -5.86 3.59
N LYS A 19 -0.64 -5.80 4.73
CA LYS A 19 -1.15 -5.15 5.95
C LYS A 19 -1.39 -3.66 5.75
N ALA A 20 -0.52 -2.97 5.02
CA ALA A 20 -0.68 -1.55 4.72
C ALA A 20 -1.91 -1.29 3.85
N LEU A 21 -2.15 -2.12 2.82
CA LEU A 21 -3.39 -2.06 2.03
C LEU A 21 -4.63 -2.27 2.89
N GLY A 22 -4.62 -3.30 3.74
CA GLY A 22 -5.73 -3.58 4.67
C GLY A 22 -6.03 -2.38 5.57
N ARG A 23 -4.99 -1.72 6.11
CA ARG A 23 -5.14 -0.49 6.91
C ARG A 23 -5.69 0.67 6.09
N ALA A 24 -5.16 0.90 4.89
CA ALA A 24 -5.59 1.98 4.02
C ALA A 24 -7.10 1.90 3.73
N HIS A 25 -7.60 0.71 3.36
CA HIS A 25 -9.02 0.51 3.10
C HIS A 25 -9.88 0.56 4.38
N ARG A 26 -9.38 0.08 5.53
CA ARG A 26 -10.08 0.22 6.82
C ARG A 26 -10.25 1.70 7.18
N TRP A 27 -9.16 2.47 7.16
CA TRP A 27 -9.19 3.89 7.51
C TRP A 27 -10.06 4.70 6.54
N LYS A 28 -9.98 4.41 5.23
CA LYS A 28 -10.88 5.01 4.25
C LYS A 28 -12.35 4.77 4.60
N ARG A 29 -12.72 3.54 4.98
CA ARG A 29 -14.08 3.22 5.39
C ARG A 29 -14.53 3.98 6.63
N MET A 30 -13.68 4.10 7.64
CA MET A 30 -13.97 4.84 8.88
C MET A 30 -14.19 6.34 8.62
N LEU A 31 -13.48 6.90 7.63
CA LEU A 31 -13.68 8.27 7.18
C LEU A 31 -14.97 8.41 6.35
N GLU A 32 -15.21 7.48 5.41
CA GLU A 32 -16.41 7.49 4.56
C GLU A 32 -17.72 7.23 5.34
N SER A 33 -17.66 6.46 6.42
CA SER A 33 -18.80 6.23 7.30
C SER A 33 -19.05 7.39 8.28
N GLY A 34 -18.14 8.36 8.36
CA GLY A 34 -18.20 9.44 9.34
C GLY A 34 -17.90 9.01 10.79
N GLU A 35 -17.32 7.82 11.00
CA GLU A 35 -16.84 7.39 12.33
C GLU A 35 -15.78 8.37 12.85
N PHE A 36 -14.99 8.92 11.92
CA PHE A 36 -14.07 10.02 12.16
C PHE A 36 -14.33 11.15 11.15
N ALA A 37 -14.43 12.39 11.64
CA ALA A 37 -14.70 13.55 10.80
C ALA A 37 -13.50 13.93 9.92
N THR A 38 -12.27 13.75 10.43
CA THR A 38 -11.05 14.12 9.71
C THR A 38 -9.97 13.03 9.81
N ILE A 39 -9.03 13.07 8.88
CA ILE A 39 -7.80 12.26 8.94
C ILE A 39 -7.02 12.57 10.23
N GLY A 40 -7.04 13.82 10.70
CA GLY A 40 -6.39 14.21 11.94
C GLY A 40 -6.97 13.53 13.18
N ASP A 41 -8.30 13.38 13.25
CA ASP A 41 -8.98 12.70 14.36
C ASP A 41 -8.64 11.21 14.37
N LEU A 42 -8.69 10.58 13.19
CA LEU A 42 -8.33 9.18 13.03
C LEU A 42 -6.86 8.92 13.36
N ALA A 43 -5.95 9.80 12.92
CA ALA A 43 -4.52 9.71 13.22
C ALA A 43 -4.25 9.74 14.74
N ARG A 44 -4.92 10.64 15.47
CA ARG A 44 -4.82 10.70 16.93
C ARG A 44 -5.38 9.44 17.59
N SER A 45 -6.54 8.96 17.14
CA SER A 45 -7.17 7.74 17.68
C SER A 45 -6.34 6.48 17.45
N GLU A 46 -5.66 6.38 16.31
CA GLU A 46 -4.82 5.23 15.97
C GLU A 46 -3.38 5.38 16.49
N CYS A 47 -3.06 6.49 17.17
CA CYS A 47 -1.70 6.84 17.63
C CYS A 47 -0.66 6.78 16.51
N ILE A 48 -1.03 7.29 15.32
CA ILE A 48 -0.20 7.28 14.12
C ILE A 48 0.05 8.72 13.67
N ALA A 49 1.27 9.00 13.20
CA ALA A 49 1.59 10.29 12.62
C ALA A 49 0.67 10.60 11.42
N HIS A 50 0.05 11.78 11.42
CA HIS A 50 -0.85 12.22 10.34
C HIS A 50 -0.19 12.06 8.96
N SER A 51 1.08 12.47 8.81
CA SER A 51 1.84 12.32 7.56
C SER A 51 2.02 10.87 7.11
N TYR A 52 2.15 9.91 8.04
CA TYR A 52 2.22 8.49 7.68
C TYR A 52 0.86 7.95 7.26
N MET A 53 -0.20 8.33 7.99
CA MET A 53 -1.57 7.91 7.67
C MET A 53 -1.99 8.38 6.26
N THR A 54 -1.70 9.64 5.89
CA THR A 54 -1.97 10.14 4.53
C THR A 54 -1.16 9.37 3.49
N ARG A 55 0.09 9.02 3.78
CA ARG A 55 0.92 8.22 2.88
C ARG A 55 0.32 6.84 2.61
N VAL A 56 -0.20 6.18 3.65
CA VAL A 56 -0.87 4.87 3.55
C VAL A 56 -2.25 4.99 2.89
N LEU A 57 -3.04 6.02 3.20
CA LEU A 57 -4.35 6.25 2.57
C LEU A 57 -4.24 6.42 1.04
N ARG A 58 -3.14 6.97 0.53
CA ARG A 58 -2.90 7.03 -0.93
C ARG A 58 -2.88 5.66 -1.58
N LEU A 59 -2.55 4.57 -0.87
CA LEU A 59 -2.62 3.20 -1.41
C LEU A 59 -4.04 2.80 -1.85
N THR A 60 -5.09 3.50 -1.40
CA THR A 60 -6.46 3.29 -1.90
C THR A 60 -6.67 3.81 -3.32
N LEU A 61 -5.72 4.56 -3.88
CA LEU A 61 -5.74 5.10 -5.24
C LEU A 61 -5.07 4.17 -6.26
N LEU A 62 -4.56 3.02 -5.82
CA LEU A 62 -3.91 2.05 -6.68
C LEU A 62 -4.90 1.46 -7.70
N ALA A 63 -4.39 1.17 -8.90
CA ALA A 63 -5.15 0.45 -9.91
C ALA A 63 -5.54 -0.95 -9.38
N PRO A 64 -6.77 -1.43 -9.67
CA PRO A 64 -7.27 -2.70 -9.14
C PRO A 64 -6.37 -3.91 -9.43
N ASP A 65 -5.76 -3.97 -10.61
CA ASP A 65 -4.84 -5.03 -11.03
C ASP A 65 -3.52 -5.01 -10.22
N ILE A 66 -3.02 -3.83 -9.85
CA ILE A 66 -1.84 -3.72 -8.98
C ILE A 66 -2.17 -4.24 -7.58
N VAL A 67 -3.35 -3.89 -7.05
CA VAL A 67 -3.83 -4.42 -5.77
C VAL A 67 -3.93 -5.95 -5.84
N GLU A 68 -4.48 -6.51 -6.91
CA GLU A 68 -4.57 -7.96 -7.12
C GLU A 68 -3.18 -8.63 -7.12
N VAL A 69 -2.19 -8.07 -7.82
CA VAL A 69 -0.83 -8.62 -7.84
C VAL A 69 -0.21 -8.61 -6.44
N ILE A 70 -0.43 -7.55 -5.66
CA ILE A 70 0.05 -7.43 -4.27
C ILE A 70 -0.60 -8.49 -3.38
N LEU A 71 -1.93 -8.61 -3.40
CA LEU A 71 -2.66 -9.55 -2.55
C LEU A 71 -2.33 -11.01 -2.85
N ASN A 72 -2.01 -11.33 -4.11
CA ASN A 72 -1.61 -12.67 -4.51
C ASN A 72 -0.11 -12.96 -4.30
N GLY A 73 0.68 -11.99 -3.79
CA GLY A 73 2.13 -12.15 -3.64
C GLY A 73 2.86 -12.37 -4.97
N ARG A 74 2.27 -11.95 -6.10
CA ARG A 74 2.84 -12.14 -7.45
C ARG A 74 3.70 -10.96 -7.89
N HIS A 75 4.07 -10.09 -6.97
CA HIS A 75 4.77 -8.86 -7.29
C HIS A 75 6.29 -9.06 -7.31
N GLY A 76 6.97 -8.33 -8.19
CA GLY A 76 8.42 -8.31 -8.22
C GLY A 76 9.03 -7.63 -6.98
N PRO A 77 10.37 -7.75 -6.80
CA PRO A 77 11.08 -7.16 -5.66
C PRO A 77 11.02 -5.63 -5.62
N GLU A 78 10.59 -5.00 -6.71
CA GLU A 78 10.44 -3.55 -6.82
C GLU A 78 9.20 -3.03 -6.07
N LEU A 79 8.17 -3.85 -5.88
CA LEU A 79 6.93 -3.50 -5.19
C LEU A 79 7.07 -3.72 -3.68
N THR A 80 7.84 -2.85 -3.04
CA THR A 80 8.02 -2.83 -1.58
C THR A 80 7.19 -1.74 -0.92
N LEU A 81 6.85 -1.92 0.36
CA LEU A 81 6.11 -0.91 1.13
C LEU A 81 6.78 0.49 1.10
N PRO A 82 8.10 0.65 1.35
CA PRO A 82 8.73 1.97 1.30
C PRO A 82 8.51 2.69 -0.03
N ARG A 83 8.66 1.97 -1.16
CA ARG A 83 8.44 2.52 -2.50
C ARG A 83 6.98 2.89 -2.74
N MET A 84 6.04 2.06 -2.29
CA MET A 84 4.59 2.35 -2.40
C MET A 84 4.16 3.56 -1.58
N LEU A 85 4.93 3.93 -0.53
CA LEU A 85 4.67 5.11 0.29
C LEU A 85 5.31 6.39 -0.26
N GLU A 86 6.08 6.32 -1.35
CA GLU A 86 6.50 7.49 -2.12
C GLU A 86 5.33 8.04 -2.96
N PRO A 87 5.37 9.30 -3.41
CA PRO A 87 4.38 9.80 -4.35
C PRO A 87 4.32 8.96 -5.64
N PHE A 88 3.09 8.70 -6.11
CA PHE A 88 2.82 8.02 -7.37
C PHE A 88 1.63 8.67 -8.07
N PRO A 89 1.49 8.55 -9.40
CA PRO A 89 0.43 9.21 -10.15
C PRO A 89 -0.95 8.64 -9.79
N ALA A 90 -1.97 9.49 -9.75
CA ALA A 90 -3.35 9.03 -9.58
C ALA A 90 -3.88 8.29 -10.83
N ASP A 91 -3.33 8.59 -12.00
CA ASP A 91 -3.67 7.93 -13.26
C ASP A 91 -3.18 6.48 -13.29
N TRP A 92 -4.08 5.54 -13.59
CA TRP A 92 -3.77 4.12 -13.58
C TRP A 92 -2.85 3.67 -14.73
N ALA A 93 -2.88 4.33 -15.90
CA ALA A 93 -1.97 3.99 -16.99
C ALA A 93 -0.52 4.38 -16.63
N ALA A 94 -0.34 5.52 -15.97
CA ALA A 94 0.94 5.96 -15.43
C ALA A 94 1.42 5.04 -14.29
N GLN A 95 0.53 4.60 -13.39
CA GLN A 95 0.89 3.62 -12.35
C GLN A 95 1.40 2.30 -12.95
N ARG A 96 0.68 1.75 -13.94
CA ARG A 96 1.09 0.51 -14.64
C ARG A 96 2.43 0.66 -15.32
N SER A 97 2.69 1.83 -15.91
CA SER A 97 3.99 2.15 -16.53
C SER A 97 5.11 2.22 -15.49
N GLN A 98 4.84 2.81 -14.32
CA GLN A 98 5.80 2.97 -13.22
C GLN A 98 6.16 1.64 -12.55
N TRP A 99 5.19 0.74 -12.35
CA TRP A 99 5.40 -0.51 -11.62
C TRP A 99 5.41 -1.78 -12.47
N ARG A 100 5.32 -1.64 -13.79
CA ARG A 100 5.32 -2.73 -14.78
C ARG A 100 4.68 -4.01 -14.22
N ALA A 101 3.36 -3.97 -14.01
CA ALA A 101 2.60 -5.21 -13.97
C ALA A 101 2.79 -5.86 -15.34
N ALA A 102 3.51 -6.98 -15.43
CA ALA A 102 3.68 -7.68 -16.69
C ALA A 102 2.29 -7.95 -17.30
N PRO A 103 2.09 -7.71 -18.61
CA PRO A 103 0.85 -8.14 -19.26
C PRO A 103 0.73 -9.66 -19.13
N ARG A 104 -0.49 -10.13 -18.84
CA ARG A 104 -0.83 -11.56 -18.89
C ARG A 104 -0.53 -12.16 -20.25
#